data_AF-A0A7Y2BMX3-F1
#
_entry.id   AF-A0A7Y2BMX3-F1
#
_cell.length_a   1.000
_cell.length_b   1.000
_cell.length_c   1.000
_cell.angle_alpha   90.00
_cell.angle_beta   90.00
_cell.angle_gamma   90.00
#
_symmetry.space_group_name_H-M   'P 1'
#
loop_
_entity.id
_entity.type
_entity.pdbx_description
1 polymer ?
#
loop_
_entity_poly.entity_id
_entity_poly.type
_entity_poly.pdbx_seq_one_letter_code
_entity_poly.pdbx_strand_id
1 'polypeptide(L)' 'GKNGAASMGPLFIMEKMTRGWNEATGDWRYAMVMPGGSTFGVTNGPGSAKLGFCHECHVGGQDNDFMLFLPEEFRK' A
#
# COMPACT_ATOMS: atom_id res chain seq x y z
N GLY A 1 -15.75 11.77 -10.17
CA GLY A 1 -16.17 11.83 -11.58
C GLY A 1 -16.14 13.27 -12.09
N LYS A 2 -15.92 13.48 -13.40
CA LYS A 2 -15.71 14.81 -14.02
C LYS A 2 -16.82 15.85 -13.78
N ASN A 3 -17.96 15.44 -13.22
CA ASN A 3 -19.14 16.27 -12.97
C ASN A 3 -19.47 16.38 -11.46
N GLY A 4 -18.50 16.17 -10.57
CA GLY A 4 -18.72 16.15 -9.11
C GLY A 4 -19.37 14.87 -8.57
N ALA A 5 -19.79 13.96 -9.46
CA ALA A 5 -20.32 12.66 -9.06
C ALA A 5 -19.22 11.78 -8.43
N ALA A 6 -19.56 11.03 -7.38
CA ALA A 6 -18.68 10.01 -6.83
C ALA A 6 -18.37 8.93 -7.88
N SER A 7 -17.17 8.38 -7.84
CA SER A 7 -16.72 7.31 -8.74
C SER A 7 -15.83 6.35 -8.00
N MET A 8 -15.92 5.06 -8.30
CA MET A 8 -15.02 4.06 -7.74
C MET A 8 -13.59 4.32 -8.20
N GLY A 9 -12.68 4.47 -7.23
CA GLY A 9 -11.25 4.50 -7.46
C GLY A 9 -10.62 3.11 -7.30
N PRO A 10 -9.29 2.99 -7.50
CA PRO A 10 -8.56 1.77 -7.20
C PRO A 10 -8.67 1.40 -5.71
N LEU A 11 -8.64 0.10 -5.43
CA LEU A 11 -8.44 -0.45 -4.09
C LEU A 11 -6.95 -0.67 -3.86
N PHE A 12 -6.44 -0.15 -2.74
CA PHE A 12 -5.06 -0.35 -2.30
C PHE A 12 -5.06 -1.30 -1.11
N ILE A 13 -4.13 -2.25 -1.12
CA ILE A 13 -4.00 -3.28 -0.09
C ILE A 13 -2.56 -3.30 0.40
N MET A 14 -2.42 -3.37 1.71
CA MET A 14 -1.16 -3.62 2.41
C MET A 14 -1.33 -4.86 3.28
N GLU A 15 -0.41 -5.80 3.14
CA GLU A 15 -0.42 -7.06 3.88
C GLU A 15 0.96 -7.29 4.49
N LYS A 16 0.99 -7.53 5.81
CA LYS A 16 2.21 -7.92 6.51
C LYS A 16 2.44 -9.41 6.28
N MET A 17 3.52 -9.73 5.57
CA MET A 17 3.88 -11.09 5.24
C MET A 17 4.68 -11.75 6.37
N THR A 18 4.94 -13.05 6.23
CA THR A 18 5.81 -13.78 7.15
C THR A 18 7.21 -13.17 7.18
N ARG A 19 7.87 -13.26 8.33
CA ARG A 19 9.23 -12.72 8.51
C ARG A 19 10.20 -13.18 7.43
N GLY A 20 10.97 -12.25 6.86
CA GLY A 20 11.99 -12.52 5.84
C GLY A 20 11.43 -12.73 4.43
N TRP A 21 10.14 -12.46 4.22
CA TRP A 21 9.52 -12.53 2.90
C TRP A 21 10.06 -11.43 1.96
N ASN A 22 10.31 -10.23 2.48
CA ASN A 22 10.92 -9.14 1.75
C ASN A 22 11.54 -8.12 2.71
N GLU A 23 12.82 -8.30 3.04
CA GLU A 23 13.52 -7.43 3.98
C GLU A 23 13.58 -5.97 3.53
N ALA A 24 13.68 -5.73 2.22
CA ALA A 24 13.74 -4.38 1.65
C ALA A 24 12.45 -3.58 1.88
N THR A 25 11.32 -4.25 2.12
CA THR A 25 10.04 -3.61 2.43
C THR A 25 9.56 -3.85 3.86
N GLY A 26 10.42 -4.39 4.73
CA GLY A 26 10.01 -4.81 6.07
C GLY A 26 8.89 -5.84 6.05
N ASP A 27 8.91 -6.76 5.09
CA ASP A 27 7.91 -7.81 4.86
C ASP A 27 6.51 -7.30 4.47
N TRP A 28 6.37 -6.04 4.05
CA TRP A 28 5.10 -5.53 3.53
C TRP A 28 4.91 -5.85 2.05
N ARG A 29 3.76 -6.43 1.72
CA ARG A 29 3.25 -6.63 0.36
C ARG A 29 2.22 -5.57 0.03
N TYR A 30 2.42 -4.90 -1.10
CA TYR A 30 1.48 -3.92 -1.64
C TYR A 30 0.73 -4.50 -2.84
N ALA A 31 -0.54 -4.13 -2.99
CA ALA A 31 -1.30 -4.42 -4.19
C ALA A 31 -2.24 -3.26 -4.55
N MET A 32 -2.47 -3.10 -5.85
CA MET A 32 -3.43 -2.14 -6.39
C MET A 32 -4.37 -2.85 -7.36
N VAL A 33 -5.67 -2.76 -7.09
CA VAL A 33 -6.73 -3.37 -7.89
C VAL A 33 -7.60 -2.27 -8.46
N MET A 34 -7.74 -2.24 -9.79
CA MET A 34 -8.54 -1.23 -10.50
C MET A 34 -10.04 -1.48 -10.32
N PRO A 35 -10.89 -0.46 -10.54
CA PRO A 35 -12.32 -0.69 -10.72
C PRO A 35 -12.56 -1.77 -11.78
N GLY A 36 -13.38 -2.77 -11.45
CA GLY A 36 -13.60 -3.95 -12.32
C GLY A 36 -12.69 -5.15 -12.02
N GLY A 37 -11.77 -5.05 -11.06
CA GLY A 37 -11.05 -6.20 -10.51
C GLY A 37 -9.72 -6.53 -11.21
N SER A 38 -9.33 -5.77 -12.24
CA SER A 38 -8.01 -5.98 -12.86
C SER A 38 -6.89 -5.52 -11.94
N THR A 39 -5.83 -6.33 -11.87
CA THR A 39 -4.66 -6.03 -11.04
C THR A 39 -3.74 -5.05 -11.77
N PHE A 40 -3.45 -3.91 -11.14
CA PHE A 40 -2.44 -2.97 -11.65
C PHE A 40 -1.02 -3.43 -11.28
N GLY A 41 -0.84 -3.91 -10.05
CA GLY A 41 0.42 -4.43 -9.55
C GLY A 41 0.28 -5.17 -8.23
N VAL A 42 1.22 -6.07 -7.95
CA VAL A 42 1.43 -6.76 -6.66
C VAL A 42 2.93 -6.88 -6.41
N THR A 43 3.40 -6.58 -5.19
CA THR A 43 4.81 -6.79 -4.80
C THR A 43 5.22 -8.26 -5.01
N ASN A 44 6.38 -8.48 -5.62
CA ASN A 44 6.88 -9.81 -6.02
C ASN A 44 5.94 -10.58 -6.98
N GLY A 45 5.06 -9.86 -7.68
CA GLY A 45 4.13 -10.41 -8.66
C GLY A 45 4.00 -9.55 -9.92
N PRO A 46 2.91 -9.73 -10.71
CA PRO A 46 2.65 -8.94 -11.90
C PRO A 46 2.65 -7.45 -11.58
N GLY A 47 3.35 -6.65 -12.39
CA GLY A 47 3.39 -5.20 -12.22
C GLY A 47 4.14 -4.71 -10.96
N SER A 48 4.92 -5.57 -10.28
CA SER A 48 5.65 -5.21 -9.04
C SER A 48 6.49 -3.94 -9.16
N ALA A 49 7.17 -3.73 -10.30
CA ALA A 49 7.98 -2.53 -10.54
C ALA A 49 7.18 -1.22 -10.45
N LYS A 50 5.86 -1.27 -10.65
CA LYS A 50 4.96 -0.11 -10.55
C LYS A 50 4.58 0.24 -9.11
N LEU A 51 4.95 -0.61 -8.13
CA LEU A 51 4.59 -0.43 -6.72
C LEU A 51 5.74 0.09 -5.85
N GLY A 52 6.91 0.40 -6.42
CA GLY A 52 8.06 0.91 -5.65
C GLY A 52 7.71 2.13 -4.79
N PHE A 53 6.98 3.08 -5.40
CA PHE A 53 6.51 4.28 -4.71
C PHE A 53 5.66 4.00 -3.46
N CYS A 54 4.90 2.89 -3.43
CA CYS A 54 4.07 2.55 -2.28
C CYS A 54 4.94 2.37 -1.03
N HIS A 55 6.03 1.62 -1.12
CA HIS A 55 6.91 1.44 0.02
C HIS A 55 7.64 2.73 0.39
N GLU A 56 8.19 3.43 -0.61
CA GLU A 56 8.92 4.69 -0.40
C GLU A 56 8.12 5.74 0.38
N CYS A 57 6.83 5.89 0.04
CA CYS A 57 5.93 6.78 0.79
C CYS A 57 5.70 6.29 2.22
N HIS A 58 5.56 4.98 2.41
CA HIS A 58 5.30 4.36 3.69
C HIS A 58 6.52 4.26 4.63
N VAL A 59 7.74 4.53 4.14
CA VAL A 59 8.93 4.71 4.99
C VAL A 59 8.70 5.80 6.05
N GLY A 60 7.86 6.80 5.76
CA GLY A 60 7.49 7.82 6.76
C GLY A 60 6.76 7.26 7.99
N GLY A 61 6.18 6.06 7.90
CA GLY A 61 5.55 5.35 9.02
C GLY A 61 6.41 4.25 9.63
N GLN A 62 7.72 4.19 9.32
CA GLN A 62 8.60 3.07 9.71
C GLN A 62 8.57 2.79 11.22
N ASP A 63 8.50 3.83 12.07
CA ASP A 63 8.41 3.69 13.53
C ASP A 63 7.14 2.95 14.00
N ASN A 64 6.11 2.89 13.16
CA ASN A 64 4.85 2.18 13.40
C ASN A 64 4.66 1.01 12.42
N ASP A 65 5.75 0.31 12.07
CA ASP A 65 5.74 -0.77 11.08
C ASP A 65 5.12 -0.36 9.74
N PHE A 66 5.58 0.78 9.20
CA PHE A 66 5.15 1.37 7.92
C PHE A 66 3.69 1.80 7.85
N MET A 67 2.98 1.83 8.99
CA MET A 67 1.61 2.33 9.09
C MET A 67 1.60 3.82 9.40
N LEU A 68 0.86 4.59 8.60
CA LEU A 68 0.73 6.05 8.73
C LEU A 68 -0.36 6.42 9.75
N PHE A 69 -0.18 5.98 10.99
CA PHE A 69 -1.06 6.37 12.08
C PHE A 69 -0.90 7.85 12.44
N LEU A 70 -1.94 8.43 13.05
CA LEU A 70 -1.82 9.74 13.70
C LEU A 70 -0.74 9.70 14.80
N PRO A 71 -0.12 10.83 15.15
CA PRO A 71 0.79 10.91 16.29
C PRO A 71 0.17 10.32 17.57
N GLU A 72 1.01 9.73 18.43
CA GLU A 72 0.55 9.01 19.63
C GLU A 72 -0.32 9.86 20.56
N GLU A 73 -0.04 11.16 20.65
CA GLU A 73 -0.84 12.11 21.45
C GLU A 73 -2.31 12.21 21.01
N PHE A 74 -2.63 11.85 19.76
CA PHE A 74 -3.97 11.90 19.19
C PHE A 74 -4.64 10.52 19.04
N ARG A 75 -4.01 9.44 19.53
CA ARG A 75 -4.51 8.05 19.43
C ARG A 75 -5.14 7.49 20.71
N LYS A 76 -5.39 8.35 21.70
CA LYS A 76 -5.93 7.97 23.02
C LYS A 76 -7.44 8.03 23.08
#